data_AF-A0A7R9JLC7-F1
#
_entry.id   AF-A0A7R9JLC7-F1
#
_cell.length_a   1.000
_cell.length_b   1.000
_cell.length_c   1.000
_cell.angle_alpha   90.00
_cell.angle_beta   90.00
_cell.angle_gamma   90.00
#
_symmetry.space_group_name_H-M   'P 1'
#
loop_
_entity.id
_entity.type
_entity.pdbx_description
1 polymer ?
#
loop_
_entity_poly.entity_id
_entity_poly.type
_entity_poly.pdbx_seq_one_letter_code
_entity_poly.pdbx_strand_id
1 'polypeptide(L)'
;MGKQILSASLTAWKEKKVRGLWFKVALEDASWVPSLAKNEFVFHHAKPGYVMMCRWLPISELNNIPPFAHTMFGVGAIVVNSAQEILVVKEKYLPDFPHWKLPGGYVEP
;
A
#
# COMPACT_ATOMS: atom_id res chain seq x y z
N MET A 1 -5.82 -9.32 28.61
CA MET A 1 -5.91 -10.66 27.98
C MET A 1 -5.18 -10.74 26.65
N GLY A 2 -5.47 -9.89 25.66
CA GLY A 2 -4.88 -9.99 24.31
C GLY A 2 -3.34 -9.93 24.20
N LYS A 3 -2.66 -9.13 25.02
CA LYS A 3 -1.19 -9.00 25.00
C LYS A 3 -0.46 -10.29 25.41
N GLN A 4 -1.00 -11.04 26.37
CA GLN A 4 -0.43 -12.31 26.80
C GLN A 4 -0.55 -13.38 25.71
N ILE A 5 -1.68 -13.40 25.00
CA ILE A 5 -1.93 -14.31 23.89
C ILE A 5 -0.95 -14.04 22.74
N LEU A 6 -0.74 -12.76 22.38
CA LEU A 6 0.21 -12.41 21.31
C LEU A 6 1.64 -12.86 21.62
N SER A 7 2.11 -12.66 22.85
CA SER A 7 3.45 -13.10 23.28
C SER A 7 3.61 -14.62 23.18
N ALA A 8 2.64 -15.38 23.70
CA ALA A 8 2.65 -16.84 23.63
C ALA A 8 2.63 -17.35 22.18
N SER A 9 1.81 -16.74 21.32
CA SER A 9 1.74 -17.08 19.89
C SER A 9 3.07 -16.80 19.18
N LEU A 10 3.73 -15.67 19.48
CA LEU A 10 5.04 -15.35 18.89
C LEU A 10 6.11 -16.40 19.24
N THR A 11 6.14 -16.87 20.49
CA THR A 11 7.04 -17.95 20.90
C THR A 11 6.75 -19.23 20.13
N ALA A 12 5.47 -19.65 20.09
CA ALA A 12 5.07 -20.86 19.38
C ALA A 12 5.37 -20.80 17.86
N TRP A 13 5.21 -19.62 17.23
CA TRP A 13 5.52 -19.44 15.81
C TRP A 13 7.03 -19.47 15.53
N LYS A 14 7.85 -18.93 16.44
CA LYS A 14 9.32 -19.05 16.34
C LYS A 14 9.77 -20.50 16.45
N GLU A 15 9.25 -21.26 17.41
CA GLU A 15 9.54 -22.69 17.58
C GLU A 15 9.14 -23.50 16.34
N LYS A 16 7.99 -23.16 15.73
CA LYS A 16 7.52 -23.75 14.47
C LYS A 16 8.24 -23.23 13.22
N LYS A 17 9.25 -22.38 13.37
CA LYS A 17 10.04 -21.78 12.27
C LYS A 17 9.18 -21.04 11.24
N VAL A 18 8.09 -20.42 11.68
CA VAL A 18 7.30 -19.51 10.82
C VAL A 18 8.16 -18.30 10.49
N ARG A 19 8.13 -17.86 9.23
CA ARG A 19 8.97 -16.76 8.76
C ARG A 19 8.26 -15.42 8.76
N GLY A 20 7.19 -15.29 7.99
CA GLY A 20 6.40 -14.07 7.87
C GLY A 20 5.07 -14.19 8.61
N LEU A 21 4.77 -13.20 9.45
CA LEU A 21 3.47 -13.06 10.11
C LEU A 21 2.72 -11.88 9.52
N TRP A 22 1.40 -12.01 9.44
CA TRP A 22 0.51 -11.01 8.89
C TRP A 22 -0.71 -10.84 9.81
N PHE A 23 -1.06 -9.60 10.11
CA PHE A 23 -2.27 -9.23 10.83
C PHE A 23 -3.07 -8.25 9.97
N LYS A 24 -4.27 -8.66 9.59
CA LYS A 24 -5.29 -7.76 9.07
C LYS A 24 -6.06 -7.19 10.25
N VAL A 25 -5.83 -5.92 10.58
CA VAL A 25 -6.53 -5.23 11.66
C VAL A 25 -7.66 -4.42 11.05
N ALA A 26 -8.90 -4.83 11.28
CA ALA A 26 -10.08 -4.09 10.87
C ALA A 26 -10.12 -2.71 11.57
N LEU A 27 -10.85 -1.76 10.99
CA LEU A 27 -10.97 -0.41 11.55
C LEU A 27 -11.56 -0.44 12.97
N GLU A 28 -12.56 -1.29 13.24
CA GLU A 28 -13.11 -1.47 14.59
C GLU A 28 -12.10 -2.00 15.61
N ASP A 29 -11.06 -2.71 15.14
CA ASP A 29 -10.01 -3.33 15.97
C ASP A 29 -8.74 -2.47 16.03
N ALA A 30 -8.77 -1.21 15.60
CA ALA A 30 -7.60 -0.34 15.50
C ALA A 30 -6.81 -0.21 16.82
N SER A 31 -7.45 -0.46 17.96
CA SER A 31 -6.81 -0.50 19.28
C SER A 31 -5.70 -1.57 19.40
N TRP A 32 -5.65 -2.55 18.51
CA TRP A 32 -4.57 -3.55 18.42
C TRP A 32 -3.30 -3.01 17.76
N VAL A 33 -3.39 -1.99 16.91
CA VAL A 33 -2.24 -1.45 16.16
C VAL A 33 -1.07 -1.07 17.07
N PRO A 34 -1.26 -0.33 18.19
CA PRO A 34 -0.16 -0.03 19.10
C PRO A 34 0.46 -1.28 19.74
N SER A 35 -0.33 -2.32 19.99
CA SER A 35 0.15 -3.56 20.60
C SER A 35 1.00 -4.38 19.61
N LEU A 36 0.58 -4.44 18.34
CA LEU A 36 1.35 -5.07 17.27
C LEU A 36 2.63 -4.29 16.97
N ALA A 37 2.57 -2.97 16.89
CA ALA A 37 3.74 -2.11 16.67
C ALA A 37 4.81 -2.28 17.76
N LYS A 38 4.40 -2.37 19.04
CA LYS A 38 5.31 -2.69 20.17
C LYS A 38 5.97 -4.07 20.07
N ASN A 39 5.40 -4.97 19.28
CA ASN A 39 5.94 -6.30 18.99
C ASN A 39 6.57 -6.35 17.60
N GLU A 40 7.12 -5.23 17.11
CA GLU A 40 7.91 -5.14 15.88
C GLU A 40 7.15 -5.50 14.59
N PHE A 41 5.81 -5.43 14.62
CA PHE A 41 5.04 -5.44 13.39
C PHE A 41 5.10 -4.06 12.73
N VAL A 42 5.28 -4.04 11.42
CA VAL A 42 5.30 -2.83 10.59
C VAL A 42 4.06 -2.77 9.70
N PHE A 43 3.68 -1.58 9.26
CA PHE A 43 2.64 -1.46 8.24
C PHE A 43 3.15 -1.96 6.89
N HIS A 44 2.35 -2.80 6.25
CA HIS A 44 2.58 -3.22 4.88
C HIS A 44 1.72 -2.43 3.89
N HIS A 45 0.41 -2.30 4.17
CA HIS A 45 -0.52 -1.50 3.39
C HIS A 45 -1.79 -1.21 4.18
N ALA A 46 -2.61 -0.26 3.71
CA ALA A 46 -3.91 0.04 4.28
C ALA A 46 -4.97 0.17 3.18
N LYS A 47 -6.22 -0.12 3.54
CA LYS A 47 -7.43 0.18 2.77
C LYS A 47 -8.41 0.91 3.70
N PRO A 48 -9.49 1.53 3.18
CA PRO A 48 -10.41 2.29 4.03
C PRO A 48 -10.91 1.56 5.29
N GLY A 49 -11.08 0.24 5.23
CA GLY A 49 -11.59 -0.57 6.35
C GLY A 49 -10.56 -1.35 7.17
N TYR A 50 -9.26 -1.35 6.80
CA TYR A 50 -8.26 -2.11 7.56
C TYR A 50 -6.83 -1.64 7.31
N VAL A 51 -5.94 -1.99 8.23
CA VAL A 51 -4.49 -1.95 8.02
C VAL A 51 -3.92 -3.36 8.04
N MET A 52 -3.03 -3.66 7.09
CA MET A 52 -2.25 -4.88 7.09
C MET A 52 -0.90 -4.60 7.76
N MET A 53 -0.62 -5.31 8.84
CA MET A 53 0.67 -5.27 9.52
C MET A 53 1.41 -6.58 9.32
N CYS A 54 2.73 -6.55 9.16
CA CYS A 54 3.54 -7.74 9.00
C CYS A 54 4.80 -7.74 9.87
N ARG A 55 5.36 -8.91 10.13
CA ARG A 55 6.65 -9.09 10.81
C ARG A 55 7.40 -10.28 10.24
N TRP A 56 8.69 -10.09 9.95
CA TRP A 56 9.62 -11.16 9.66
C TRP A 56 10.27 -11.65 10.96
N LEU A 57 10.14 -12.94 11.26
CA LEU A 57 10.65 -13.55 12.51
C LEU A 57 12.13 -13.95 12.46
N PRO A 58 12.67 -14.47 11.34
CA PRO A 58 14.09 -14.84 11.27
C PRO A 58 15.00 -13.62 11.44
N ILE A 59 15.96 -13.71 12.36
CA ILE A 59 16.95 -12.66 12.62
C ILE A 59 18.19 -12.81 11.72
N SER A 60 18.51 -14.05 11.34
CA SER A 60 19.69 -14.39 10.52
C SER A 60 19.43 -14.40 9.01
N GLU A 61 18.18 -14.17 8.57
CA GLU A 61 17.80 -14.18 7.16
C GLU A 61 17.34 -12.78 6.74
N LEU A 62 17.62 -12.41 5.48
CA LEU A 62 17.03 -11.22 4.89
C LEU A 62 15.50 -11.33 4.88
N ASN A 63 14.81 -10.24 5.21
CA ASN A 63 13.37 -10.17 5.11
C ASN A 63 12.95 -10.31 3.64
N ASN A 64 12.16 -11.35 3.34
CA ASN A 64 11.71 -11.66 1.99
C ASN A 64 10.22 -11.36 1.78
N ILE A 65 9.61 -10.57 2.67
CA ILE A 65 8.27 -10.01 2.47
C ILE A 65 8.36 -8.95 1.36
N PRO A 66 7.65 -9.13 0.24
CA PRO A 66 7.67 -8.13 -0.83
C PRO A 66 7.04 -6.82 -0.34
N PRO A 67 7.49 -5.65 -0.82
CA PRO A 67 6.80 -4.40 -0.54
C PRO A 67 5.41 -4.40 -1.20
N PHE A 68 4.49 -3.60 -0.65
CA PHE A 68 3.19 -3.39 -1.29
C PHE A 68 3.33 -2.73 -2.67
N ALA A 69 2.37 -3.00 -3.55
CA ALA A 69 2.30 -2.37 -4.87
C ALA A 69 2.23 -0.84 -4.72
N HIS A 70 3.17 -0.14 -5.32
CA HIS A 70 3.37 1.31 -5.18
C HIS A 70 3.53 2.02 -6.54
N THR A 71 3.43 1.27 -7.64
CA THR A 71 3.53 1.82 -8.99
C THR A 71 2.18 2.40 -9.40
N MET A 72 2.16 3.71 -9.68
CA MET A 72 1.02 4.35 -10.35
C MET A 72 1.16 4.18 -11.85
N PHE A 73 0.11 3.69 -12.52
CA PHE A 73 0.05 3.63 -13.97
C PHE A 73 -0.72 4.82 -14.50
N GLY A 74 -0.15 5.51 -15.48
CA GLY A 74 -0.81 6.59 -16.21
C GLY A 74 -0.93 6.23 -17.68
N VAL A 75 -2.03 6.65 -18.30
CA VAL A 75 -2.24 6.51 -19.74
C VAL A 75 -2.42 7.90 -20.33
N GLY A 76 -1.68 8.18 -21.40
CA GLY A 76 -1.89 9.33 -22.27
C GLY A 76 -2.46 8.88 -23.61
N ALA A 77 -3.32 9.69 -24.20
CA ALA A 77 -3.94 9.42 -25.49
C ALA A 77 -3.54 10.46 -26.53
N ILE A 78 -3.24 9.98 -27.74
CA ILE A 78 -3.17 10.82 -28.93
C ILE A 78 -4.43 10.51 -29.75
N VAL A 79 -5.30 11.50 -29.88
CA VAL A 79 -6.54 11.40 -30.66
C VAL A 79 -6.40 12.30 -31.87
N VAL A 80 -6.46 11.71 -33.07
CA VAL A 80 -6.26 12.40 -34.35
C VAL A 80 -7.57 12.40 -35.13
N ASN A 81 -7.96 13.55 -35.67
CA ASN A 81 -9.13 13.64 -36.56
C ASN A 81 -8.76 13.45 -38.05
N SER A 82 -9.75 13.43 -38.93
CA SER A 82 -9.52 13.27 -40.38
C SER A 82 -8.75 14.44 -41.02
N ALA A 83 -8.65 15.58 -40.35
CA ALA A 83 -7.90 16.75 -40.78
C ALA A 83 -6.45 16.76 -40.25
N GLN A 84 -5.98 15.67 -39.63
CA GLN A 84 -4.64 15.55 -39.02
C GLN A 84 -4.40 16.48 -37.82
N GLU A 85 -5.46 16.89 -37.13
CA GLU A 85 -5.36 17.68 -35.88
C GLU A 85 -5.39 16.76 -34.66
N ILE A 86 -4.80 17.20 -33.54
CA ILE A 86 -4.76 16.45 -32.28
C ILE A 86 -5.70 17.04 -31.22
N LEU A 87 -6.38 16.17 -30.47
CA LEU A 87 -7.12 16.60 -29.28
C LEU A 87 -6.16 16.98 -28.15
N VAL A 88 -6.39 18.15 -27.56
CA VAL A 88 -5.67 18.63 -26.38
C VAL A 88 -6.63 19.15 -25.31
N VAL A 89 -6.17 19.14 -24.06
CA VAL A 89 -6.92 19.65 -22.91
C VAL A 89 -6.12 20.72 -22.18
N LYS A 90 -6.83 21.59 -21.44
CA LYS A 90 -6.25 22.62 -20.59
C LYS A 90 -7.02 22.68 -19.28
N GLU A 91 -6.30 22.76 -18.17
CA GLU A 91 -6.91 22.93 -16.86
C GLU A 91 -7.51 24.33 -16.71
N LYS A 92 -8.73 24.40 -16.18
CA LYS A 92 -9.47 25.66 -16.02
C LYS A 92 -8.84 26.58 -14.94
N TYR A 93 -8.24 25.99 -13.91
CA TYR A 93 -7.79 26.70 -12.70
C TYR A 93 -6.28 26.63 -12.48
N LEU A 94 -5.48 26.78 -13.53
CA LEU A 94 -4.01 26.87 -13.44
C LEU A 94 -3.57 28.31 -13.76
N PRO A 95 -3.28 29.14 -12.73
CA PRO A 95 -3.08 30.58 -12.92
C PRO A 95 -1.77 30.94 -13.65
N ASP A 96 -0.68 30.19 -13.46
CA ASP A 96 0.65 30.65 -13.88
C ASP A 96 1.23 29.94 -15.13
N PHE A 97 0.64 28.85 -15.61
CA PHE A 97 1.12 28.11 -16.78
C PHE A 97 -0.01 27.46 -17.60
N PRO A 98 -0.82 28.25 -18.32
CA PRO A 98 -1.81 27.73 -19.24
C PRO A 98 -1.16 27.09 -20.46
N HIS A 99 -0.95 25.77 -20.44
CA HIS A 99 -0.47 25.01 -21.60
C HIS A 99 -1.45 23.89 -21.97
N TRP A 100 -1.49 23.59 -23.26
CA TRP A 100 -2.25 22.47 -23.82
C TRP A 100 -1.48 21.17 -23.57
N LYS A 101 -2.16 20.14 -23.05
CA LYS A 101 -1.58 18.80 -22.82
C LYS A 101 -2.40 17.74 -23.53
N LEU A 102 -1.79 16.57 -23.77
CA LEU A 102 -2.52 15.40 -24.26
C LEU A 102 -3.54 14.95 -23.21
N PRO A 103 -4.72 14.45 -23.62
CA PRO A 103 -5.64 13.78 -22.71
C PRO A 103 -4.96 12.61 -22.02
N GLY A 104 -5.25 12.41 -20.74
CA GLY A 104 -4.69 11.29 -19.99
C GLY A 104 -5.20 11.27 -18.56
N GLY A 105 -4.81 10.22 -17.84
CA GLY A 105 -5.20 10.02 -16.46
C GLY A 105 -4.49 8.83 -15.82
N TYR A 106 -4.66 8.71 -14.51
CA TYR A 106 -4.24 7.53 -13.78
C TYR A 106 -5.21 6.37 -14.05
N VAL A 107 -4.67 5.15 -14.06
CA VAL A 107 -5.45 3.92 -14.04
C VAL A 107 -5.73 3.59 -12.58
N GLU A 108 -7.02 3.44 -12.24
CA GLU A 108 -7.41 3.06 -10.88
C GLU A 108 -7.01 1.59 -10.58
N PRO A 109 -6.43 1.30 -9.40
CA PRO A 109 -6.04 -0.05 -8.98
C PRO A 109 -7.21 -1.01 -8.66
#